data_AF-A0A7D9LBR6-F1
#
_entry.id   AF-A0A7D9LBR6-F1
#
_cell.length_a   1.000
_cell.length_b   1.000
_cell.length_c   1.000
_cell.angle_alpha   90.00
_cell.angle_beta   90.00
_cell.angle_gamma   90.00
#
_symmetry.space_group_name_H-M   'P 1'
#
loop_
_entity.id
_entity.type
_entity.pdbx_description
1 polymer ?
#
loop_
_entity_poly.entity_id
_entity_poly.type
_entity_poly.pdbx_seq_one_letter_code
_entity_poly.pdbx_strand_id
1 'polypeptide(L)'
;MPRQRIHVDWKTVEGAFSKPRRLHLENDKEGLFHCPALGCEHDGFASQRGCRKHVKTKHSWYIYFDTKPIISAESERKLDVNQSCSSESKPTLPCCATISQLARLFSSWLQSTTGGGRQGKHAEISVTRAFKFLKYCCEQSGEDEQNLSSNVQLVDYFLCSSKFLTDFLDHFESTWQMGQSGLLGYVNSIADLLDFRRFHAPSGPVLQNFSITEVYIKRARQCLAKQMRSHWTTDLDIASLESRKEVGLRLLNFRQ
;
A
#
# COMPACT_ATOMS: atom_id res chain seq x y z
N MET A 1 17.60 11.19 -7.87
CA MET A 1 17.12 11.42 -9.25
C MET A 1 15.78 10.73 -9.43
N PRO A 2 14.68 11.44 -9.71
CA PRO A 2 13.37 10.81 -9.87
C PRO A 2 13.36 10.01 -11.19
N ARG A 3 13.09 8.70 -11.09
CA ARG A 3 12.83 7.82 -12.23
C ARG A 3 11.60 8.34 -12.98
N GLN A 4 11.80 8.97 -14.13
CA GLN A 4 10.69 9.23 -15.04
C GLN A 4 10.16 7.89 -15.57
N ARG A 5 8.90 7.58 -15.24
CA ARG A 5 8.22 6.40 -15.76
C ARG A 5 7.98 6.60 -17.25
N ILE A 6 8.45 5.65 -18.06
CA ILE A 6 8.17 5.58 -19.50
C ILE A 6 6.64 5.52 -19.66
N HIS A 7 6.06 6.58 -20.19
CA HIS A 7 4.64 6.63 -20.54
C HIS A 7 4.46 5.97 -21.90
N VAL A 8 4.15 4.68 -21.91
CA VAL A 8 3.82 3.93 -23.13
C VAL A 8 2.42 4.32 -23.59
N ASP A 9 2.30 4.82 -24.82
CA ASP A 9 1.00 5.02 -25.45
C ASP A 9 0.46 3.69 -25.99
N TRP A 10 -0.29 2.98 -25.15
CA TRP A 10 -0.83 1.66 -25.48
C TRP A 10 -1.83 1.64 -26.64
N LYS A 11 -2.30 2.81 -27.10
CA LYS A 11 -3.19 2.92 -28.26
C LYS A 11 -2.46 2.64 -29.58
N THR A 12 -1.15 2.89 -29.64
CA THR A 12 -0.34 2.80 -30.86
C THR A 12 0.41 1.48 -30.99
N VAL A 13 0.32 0.60 -29.99
CA VAL A 13 0.97 -0.71 -29.98
C VAL A 13 0.21 -1.69 -30.88
N GLU A 14 0.93 -2.48 -31.67
CA GLU A 14 0.34 -3.49 -32.56
C GLU A 14 -0.54 -4.48 -31.79
N GLY A 15 -1.75 -4.73 -32.32
CA GLY A 15 -2.76 -5.55 -31.66
C GLY A 15 -3.67 -4.80 -30.66
N ALA A 16 -3.48 -3.48 -30.48
CA ALA A 16 -4.36 -2.68 -29.65
C ALA A 16 -5.78 -2.59 -30.25
N PHE A 17 -6.80 -2.67 -29.39
CA PHE A 17 -8.17 -2.41 -29.82
C PHE A 17 -8.34 -0.96 -30.31
N SER A 18 -9.03 -0.80 -31.45
CA SER A 18 -9.29 0.50 -32.08
C SER A 18 -10.15 1.44 -31.22
N LYS A 19 -10.94 0.88 -30.29
CA LYS A 19 -11.72 1.63 -29.30
C LYS A 19 -11.34 1.17 -27.88
N PRO A 20 -11.14 2.12 -26.95
CA PRO A 20 -10.83 1.78 -25.57
C PRO A 20 -11.97 0.99 -24.94
N ARG A 21 -11.62 -0.12 -24.27
CA ARG A 21 -12.61 -1.00 -23.65
C ARG A 21 -13.29 -0.30 -22.47
N ARG A 22 -14.62 -0.37 -22.42
CA ARG A 22 -15.38 0.07 -21.25
C ARG A 22 -15.29 -1.00 -20.16
N LEU A 23 -14.60 -0.66 -19.07
CA LEU A 23 -14.50 -1.48 -17.86
C LEU A 23 -15.87 -1.55 -17.16
N HIS A 24 -16.59 -2.65 -17.40
CA HIS A 24 -17.77 -3.03 -16.63
C HIS A 24 -17.26 -3.77 -15.40
N LEU A 25 -17.39 -3.14 -14.24
CA LEU A 25 -16.89 -3.65 -12.97
C LEU A 25 -18.09 -4.06 -12.14
N GLU A 26 -18.21 -5.35 -11.88
CA GLU A 26 -19.20 -5.87 -10.95
C GLU A 26 -18.63 -5.80 -9.54
N ASN A 27 -19.50 -5.54 -8.58
CA ASN A 27 -19.15 -5.67 -7.18
C ASN A 27 -19.25 -7.15 -6.77
N ASP A 28 -18.41 -7.54 -5.84
CA ASP A 28 -18.56 -8.81 -5.16
C ASP A 28 -19.72 -8.77 -4.13
N LYS A 29 -19.91 -9.89 -3.43
CA LYS A 29 -20.92 -10.03 -2.37
C LYS A 29 -20.70 -9.07 -1.19
N GLU A 30 -19.53 -8.44 -1.09
CA GLU A 30 -19.11 -7.51 -0.05
C GLU A 30 -19.22 -6.04 -0.53
N GLY A 31 -19.67 -5.79 -1.76
CA GLY A 31 -19.81 -4.46 -2.33
C GLY A 31 -18.51 -3.84 -2.85
N LEU A 32 -17.42 -4.62 -2.94
CA LEU A 32 -16.11 -4.18 -3.41
C LEU A 32 -15.92 -4.49 -4.90
N PHE A 33 -15.27 -3.58 -5.60
CA PHE A 33 -14.91 -3.71 -7.02
C PHE A 33 -13.48 -4.18 -7.14
N HIS A 34 -13.25 -5.33 -7.77
CA HIS A 34 -11.91 -5.89 -7.97
C HIS A 34 -11.28 -5.42 -9.28
N CYS A 35 -9.95 -5.35 -9.29
CA CYS A 35 -9.21 -5.03 -10.51
C CYS A 35 -9.29 -6.22 -11.47
N PRO A 36 -9.71 -6.02 -12.74
CA PRO A 36 -9.84 -7.13 -13.70
C PRO A 36 -8.52 -7.56 -14.34
N ALA A 37 -7.40 -6.90 -14.02
CA ALA A 37 -6.07 -7.30 -14.51
C ALA A 37 -5.56 -8.52 -13.73
N LEU A 38 -5.24 -9.60 -14.46
CA LEU A 38 -4.70 -10.83 -13.87
C LEU A 38 -3.40 -10.55 -13.10
N GLY A 39 -3.31 -11.05 -11.86
CA GLY A 39 -2.15 -10.84 -10.97
C GLY A 39 -2.07 -9.44 -10.34
N CYS A 40 -3.16 -8.67 -10.36
CA CYS A 40 -3.25 -7.44 -9.60
C CYS A 40 -3.44 -7.74 -8.10
N GLU A 41 -2.49 -7.34 -7.27
CA GLU A 41 -2.52 -7.53 -5.81
C GLU A 41 -3.36 -6.48 -5.05
N HIS A 42 -4.20 -5.71 -5.75
CA HIS A 42 -5.03 -4.72 -5.08
C HIS A 42 -6.26 -5.40 -4.45
N ASP A 43 -6.44 -5.26 -3.14
CA ASP A 43 -7.47 -5.90 -2.30
C ASP A 43 -8.95 -5.52 -2.60
N GLY A 44 -9.21 -4.89 -3.75
CA GLY A 44 -10.53 -4.37 -4.11
C GLY A 44 -10.74 -2.90 -3.73
N PHE A 45 -11.78 -2.29 -4.31
CA PHE A 45 -12.09 -0.87 -4.19
C PHE A 45 -13.53 -0.67 -3.72
N ALA A 46 -13.76 0.29 -2.82
CA ALA A 46 -15.11 0.66 -2.37
C ALA A 46 -15.97 1.35 -3.45
N SER A 47 -15.42 1.68 -4.61
CA SER A 47 -16.17 2.29 -5.72
C SER A 47 -15.62 1.90 -7.09
N GLN A 48 -16.51 1.78 -8.09
CA GLN A 48 -16.12 1.56 -9.49
C GLN A 48 -15.13 2.62 -9.97
N ARG A 49 -15.32 3.87 -9.54
CA ARG A 49 -14.45 4.99 -9.92
C ARG A 49 -13.02 4.77 -9.43
N GLY A 50 -12.84 4.30 -8.19
CA GLY A 50 -11.53 3.98 -7.63
C GLY A 50 -10.82 2.88 -8.43
N CYS A 51 -11.54 1.80 -8.71
CA CYS A 51 -11.01 0.68 -9.50
C CYS A 51 -10.64 1.12 -10.93
N ARG A 52 -11.49 1.90 -11.61
CA ARG A 52 -11.19 2.44 -12.96
C ARG A 52 -9.94 3.32 -12.97
N LYS A 53 -9.76 4.19 -11.96
CA LYS A 53 -8.55 5.03 -11.83
C LYS A 53 -7.30 4.19 -11.63
N HIS A 54 -7.39 3.13 -10.83
CA HIS A 54 -6.30 2.19 -10.64
C HIS A 54 -5.93 1.48 -11.95
N VAL A 55 -6.91 0.90 -12.66
CA VAL A 55 -6.65 0.23 -13.95
C VAL A 55 -5.99 1.21 -14.92
N LYS A 56 -6.50 2.44 -15.04
CA LYS A 56 -5.93 3.45 -15.94
C LYS A 56 -4.49 3.83 -15.62
N THR A 57 -4.07 3.78 -14.34
CA THR A 57 -2.74 4.25 -13.92
C THR A 57 -1.72 3.13 -13.77
N LYS A 58 -2.14 1.93 -13.38
CA LYS A 58 -1.27 0.78 -13.08
C LYS A 58 -1.35 -0.31 -14.14
N HIS A 59 -2.47 -0.40 -14.85
CA HIS A 59 -2.73 -1.41 -15.87
C HIS A 59 -3.29 -0.75 -17.14
N SER A 60 -2.70 0.36 -17.58
CA SER A 60 -3.19 1.14 -18.73
C SER A 60 -3.29 0.31 -20.02
N TRP A 61 -2.44 -0.71 -20.16
CA TRP A 61 -2.50 -1.70 -21.25
C TRP A 61 -3.85 -2.45 -21.29
N TYR A 62 -4.48 -2.71 -20.14
CA TYR A 62 -5.73 -3.49 -20.05
C TYR A 62 -6.93 -2.79 -20.72
N ILE A 63 -6.81 -1.50 -21.00
CA ILE A 63 -7.82 -0.73 -21.75
C ILE A 63 -7.82 -1.13 -23.24
N TYR A 64 -6.70 -1.62 -23.75
CA TYR A 64 -6.45 -1.86 -25.17
C TYR A 64 -6.10 -3.31 -25.52
N PHE A 65 -5.88 -4.18 -24.53
CA PHE A 65 -5.47 -5.58 -24.71
C PHE A 65 -6.14 -6.51 -23.68
N ASP A 66 -6.49 -7.73 -24.08
CA ASP A 66 -7.08 -8.76 -23.18
C ASP A 66 -6.01 -9.50 -22.36
N THR A 67 -4.84 -9.71 -22.95
CA THR A 67 -3.66 -10.28 -22.29
C THR A 67 -2.53 -9.26 -22.31
N LYS A 68 -1.72 -9.21 -21.26
CA LYS A 68 -0.60 -8.27 -21.20
C LYS A 68 0.32 -8.50 -22.40
N PRO A 69 0.49 -7.53 -23.31
CA PRO A 69 1.31 -7.72 -24.49
C PRO A 69 2.76 -7.92 -24.08
N ILE A 70 3.40 -8.94 -24.63
CA ILE A 70 4.85 -9.17 -24.52
C ILE A 70 5.47 -8.26 -25.58
N ILE A 71 6.01 -7.12 -25.15
CA ILE A 71 6.76 -6.25 -26.06
C ILE A 71 8.11 -6.94 -26.30
N SER A 72 8.42 -7.27 -27.55
CA SER A 72 9.70 -7.85 -27.94
C SER A 72 10.81 -6.79 -27.95
N ALA A 73 12.03 -7.20 -27.62
CA ALA A 73 13.25 -6.40 -27.49
C ALA A 73 13.71 -5.67 -28.78
N GLU A 74 12.94 -5.71 -29.86
CA GLU A 74 13.22 -4.99 -31.11
C GLU A 74 12.60 -3.60 -31.16
N SER A 75 11.55 -3.33 -30.35
CA SER A 75 11.01 -1.97 -30.18
C SER A 75 11.81 -1.13 -29.17
N GLU A 76 12.74 -1.74 -28.43
CA GLU A 76 13.61 -1.11 -27.43
C GLU A 76 14.79 -0.35 -28.07
N ARG A 77 15.20 -0.72 -29.30
CA ARG A 77 16.47 -0.29 -29.92
C ARG A 77 16.50 1.13 -30.51
N LYS A 78 15.47 1.96 -30.32
CA LYS A 78 15.54 3.39 -30.73
C LYS A 78 15.81 4.36 -29.59
N LEU A 79 15.98 3.89 -28.35
CA LEU A 79 16.25 4.78 -27.20
C LEU A 79 17.36 4.26 -26.26
N ASP A 80 18.15 3.29 -26.69
CA ASP A 80 19.32 2.81 -25.94
C ASP A 80 20.57 3.63 -26.26
N VAL A 81 20.95 4.54 -25.36
CA VAL A 81 22.36 4.78 -25.06
C VAL A 81 22.51 4.91 -23.54
N ASN A 82 23.18 3.91 -22.96
CA ASN A 82 23.67 3.78 -21.57
C ASN A 82 22.55 3.55 -20.53
N GLN A 83 22.51 2.48 -19.75
CA GLN A 83 23.58 1.61 -19.26
C GLN A 83 22.94 0.38 -18.58
N SER A 84 23.66 -0.74 -18.65
CA SER A 84 23.29 -2.09 -18.20
C SER A 84 22.79 -2.21 -16.75
N CYS A 85 21.74 -3.03 -16.55
CA CYS A 85 21.56 -3.76 -15.30
C CYS A 85 21.18 -5.21 -15.59
N SER A 86 21.99 -6.11 -15.03
CA SER A 86 21.86 -7.55 -15.03
C SER A 86 20.49 -8.01 -14.53
N SER A 87 19.98 -9.04 -15.19
CA SER A 87 18.81 -9.81 -14.81
C SER A 87 19.01 -10.52 -13.49
N GLU A 88 18.39 -10.03 -12.42
CA GLU A 88 18.06 -10.82 -11.24
C GLU A 88 16.55 -10.83 -11.05
N SER A 89 16.02 -12.05 -10.97
CA SER A 89 14.63 -12.40 -10.71
C SER A 89 14.07 -11.63 -9.52
N LYS A 90 13.00 -10.86 -9.74
CA LYS A 90 12.22 -10.24 -8.67
C LYS A 90 11.68 -11.35 -7.75
N PRO A 91 11.95 -11.32 -6.43
CA PRO A 91 11.31 -12.23 -5.52
C PRO A 91 9.84 -11.83 -5.40
N THR A 92 8.95 -12.66 -5.92
CA THR A 92 7.56 -12.69 -5.48
C THR A 92 7.60 -13.05 -4.01
N LEU A 93 7.22 -12.12 -3.13
CA LEU A 93 7.24 -12.36 -1.68
C LEU A 93 6.34 -13.56 -1.38
N PRO A 94 6.85 -14.61 -0.71
CA PRO A 94 6.00 -15.66 -0.19
C PRO A 94 5.10 -15.04 0.89
N CYS A 95 3.79 -15.02 0.65
CA CYS A 95 2.82 -15.00 1.74
C CYS A 95 3.26 -16.09 2.75
N CYS A 96 3.47 -15.68 4.00
CA CYS A 96 4.11 -16.48 5.05
C CYS A 96 3.68 -17.96 5.05
N ALA A 97 4.48 -18.84 4.47
CA ALA A 97 4.23 -20.28 4.49
C ALA A 97 4.38 -20.88 5.91
N THR A 98 4.86 -20.09 6.87
CA THR A 98 4.79 -20.42 8.31
C THR A 98 4.29 -19.19 9.06
N ILE A 99 3.00 -19.16 9.41
CA ILE A 99 2.51 -18.18 10.37
C ILE A 99 3.21 -18.48 11.69
N SER A 100 4.14 -17.61 12.11
CA SER A 100 4.85 -17.77 13.37
C SER A 100 3.85 -17.92 14.53
N GLN A 101 4.25 -18.62 15.60
CA GLN A 101 3.39 -18.78 16.78
C GLN A 101 2.87 -17.43 17.29
N LEU A 102 3.72 -16.40 17.24
CA LEU A 102 3.37 -15.03 17.58
C LEU A 102 2.25 -14.47 16.69
N ALA A 103 2.31 -14.67 15.38
CA ALA A 103 1.28 -14.20 14.46
C ALA A 103 -0.07 -14.89 14.71
N ARG A 104 -0.09 -16.18 15.07
CA ARG A 104 -1.31 -16.89 15.46
C ARG A 104 -1.91 -16.34 16.75
N LEU A 105 -1.09 -16.14 17.77
CA LEU A 105 -1.52 -15.57 19.05
C LEU A 105 -2.05 -14.14 18.87
N PHE A 106 -1.35 -13.32 18.09
CA PHE A 106 -1.77 -11.97 17.79
C PHE A 106 -3.09 -11.94 17.01
N SER A 107 -3.24 -12.79 15.99
CA SER A 107 -4.50 -12.94 15.24
C SER A 107 -5.66 -13.38 16.14
N SER A 108 -5.43 -14.36 17.02
CA SER A 108 -6.44 -14.82 17.98
C SER A 108 -6.82 -13.73 18.97
N TRP A 109 -5.85 -12.92 19.44
CA TRP A 109 -6.12 -11.82 20.35
C TRP A 109 -6.95 -10.73 19.68
N LEU A 110 -6.65 -10.34 18.44
CA LEU A 110 -7.42 -9.34 17.66
C LEU A 110 -8.88 -9.73 17.45
N GLN A 111 -9.15 -11.03 17.33
CA GLN A 111 -10.50 -11.58 17.19
C GLN A 111 -11.22 -11.73 18.53
N SER A 112 -10.50 -11.63 19.65
CA SER A 112 -11.07 -11.72 20.99
C SER A 112 -11.80 -10.43 21.37
N THR A 113 -12.70 -10.51 22.36
CA THR A 113 -13.44 -9.36 22.87
C THR A 113 -12.54 -8.27 23.46
N THR A 114 -11.35 -8.64 23.96
CA THR A 114 -10.40 -7.71 24.57
C THR A 114 -9.41 -7.12 23.57
N GLY A 115 -9.21 -7.74 22.40
CA GLY A 115 -8.36 -7.22 21.32
C GLY A 115 -9.10 -6.51 20.19
N GLY A 116 -10.40 -6.25 20.37
CA GLY A 116 -11.21 -5.43 19.46
C GLY A 116 -12.24 -6.18 18.61
N GLY A 117 -12.44 -7.48 18.85
CA GLY A 117 -13.55 -8.26 18.26
C GLY A 117 -13.55 -8.28 16.72
N ARG A 118 -12.37 -8.22 16.11
CA ARG A 118 -12.24 -8.07 14.66
C ARG A 118 -12.67 -9.35 13.94
N GLN A 119 -13.23 -9.21 12.75
CA GLN A 119 -13.46 -10.35 11.86
C GLN A 119 -12.13 -10.92 11.37
N GLY A 120 -12.09 -12.23 11.05
CA GLY A 120 -10.87 -12.95 10.68
C GLY A 120 -10.04 -12.25 9.58
N LYS A 121 -10.68 -11.81 8.48
CA LYS A 121 -9.98 -11.09 7.39
C LYS A 121 -9.34 -9.77 7.86
N HIS A 122 -10.03 -9.01 8.71
CA HIS A 122 -9.50 -7.75 9.25
C HIS A 122 -8.36 -7.97 10.25
N ALA A 123 -8.43 -9.05 11.02
CA ALA A 123 -7.33 -9.46 11.90
C ALA A 123 -6.10 -9.85 11.06
N GLU A 124 -6.27 -10.63 10.00
CA GLU A 124 -5.19 -11.05 9.10
C GLU A 124 -4.48 -9.88 8.42
N ILE A 125 -5.24 -8.86 7.97
CA ILE A 125 -4.66 -7.63 7.42
C ILE A 125 -3.82 -6.89 8.46
N SER A 126 -4.29 -6.80 9.72
CA SER A 126 -3.54 -6.16 10.80
C SER A 126 -2.26 -6.93 11.12
N VAL A 127 -2.35 -8.26 11.23
CA VAL A 127 -1.19 -9.15 11.41
C VAL A 127 -0.18 -8.95 10.29
N THR A 128 -0.62 -8.99 9.03
CA THR A 128 0.27 -8.83 7.87
C THR A 128 1.01 -7.49 7.89
N ARG A 129 0.31 -6.40 8.21
CA ARG A 129 0.92 -5.06 8.29
C ARG A 129 1.90 -4.94 9.44
N ALA A 130 1.54 -5.45 10.61
CA ALA A 130 2.43 -5.45 11.78
C ALA A 130 3.69 -6.29 11.53
N PHE A 131 3.57 -7.44 10.88
CA PHE A 131 4.70 -8.32 10.58
C PHE A 131 5.59 -7.77 9.46
N LYS A 132 5.06 -7.01 8.50
CA LYS A 132 5.87 -6.25 7.54
C LYS A 132 6.75 -5.20 8.24
N PHE A 133 6.23 -4.56 9.28
CA PHE A 133 7.03 -3.66 10.11
C PHE A 133 8.15 -4.41 10.84
N LEU A 134 7.84 -5.55 11.48
CA LEU A 134 8.86 -6.35 12.16
C LEU A 134 9.94 -6.88 11.20
N LYS A 135 9.55 -7.33 10.00
CA LYS A 135 10.48 -7.74 8.94
C LYS A 135 11.41 -6.59 8.55
N TYR A 136 10.86 -5.39 8.33
CA TYR A 136 11.68 -4.21 8.07
C TYR A 136 12.66 -3.94 9.22
N CYS A 137 12.23 -4.03 10.48
CA CYS A 137 13.11 -3.84 11.62
C CYS A 137 14.25 -4.89 11.68
N CYS A 138 13.95 -6.16 11.38
CA CYS A 138 14.97 -7.21 11.26
C CYS A 138 16.00 -6.85 10.17
N GLU A 139 15.53 -6.50 8.97
CA GLU A 139 16.40 -6.09 7.85
C GLU A 139 17.30 -4.90 8.22
N GLN A 140 16.78 -3.91 8.94
CA GLN A 140 17.56 -2.73 9.36
C GLN A 140 18.51 -3.00 10.54
N SER A 141 18.22 -3.99 11.37
CA SER A 141 19.06 -4.37 12.52
C SER A 141 20.09 -5.46 12.21
N GLY A 142 19.98 -6.12 11.05
CA GLY A 142 20.81 -7.27 10.68
C GLY A 142 20.42 -8.57 11.40
N GLU A 143 19.26 -8.59 12.06
CA GLU A 143 18.73 -9.76 12.77
C GLU A 143 18.01 -10.71 11.81
N ASP A 144 18.14 -12.02 12.03
CA ASP A 144 17.45 -13.03 11.25
C ASP A 144 15.93 -13.00 11.53
N GLU A 145 15.11 -13.02 10.49
CA GLU A 145 13.64 -13.13 10.60
C GLU A 145 13.21 -14.38 11.37
N GLN A 146 14.01 -15.46 11.33
CA GLN A 146 13.74 -16.67 12.08
C GLN A 146 13.82 -16.44 13.61
N ASN A 147 14.62 -15.46 14.06
CA ASN A 147 14.72 -15.07 15.46
C ASN A 147 13.43 -14.41 15.96
N LEU A 148 12.68 -13.75 15.08
CA LEU A 148 11.42 -13.09 15.42
C LEU A 148 10.35 -14.09 15.91
N SER A 149 10.37 -15.31 15.37
CA SER A 149 9.43 -16.37 15.77
C SER A 149 9.74 -16.95 17.15
N SER A 150 10.99 -16.87 17.58
CA SER A 150 11.49 -17.53 18.79
C SER A 150 11.81 -16.55 19.93
N ASN A 151 11.94 -15.24 19.63
CA ASN A 151 12.36 -14.23 20.59
C ASN A 151 11.41 -13.04 20.65
N VAL A 152 10.51 -13.07 21.63
CA VAL A 152 9.54 -11.99 21.87
C VAL A 152 10.21 -10.69 22.37
N GLN A 153 11.39 -10.77 22.99
CA GLN A 153 12.12 -9.59 23.45
C GLN A 153 12.63 -8.74 22.28
N LEU A 154 12.89 -9.37 21.13
CA LEU A 154 13.27 -8.67 19.91
C LEU A 154 12.11 -7.83 19.37
N VAL A 155 10.88 -8.37 19.43
CA VAL A 155 9.65 -7.65 19.10
C VAL A 155 9.48 -6.44 20.02
N ASP A 156 9.68 -6.64 21.33
CA ASP A 156 9.60 -5.55 22.32
C ASP A 156 10.66 -4.48 22.05
N TYR A 157 11.89 -4.86 21.72
CA TYR A 157 12.97 -3.95 21.35
C TYR A 157 12.58 -3.07 20.14
N PHE A 158 12.04 -3.66 19.07
CA PHE A 158 11.60 -2.91 17.90
C PHE A 158 10.44 -1.96 18.22
N LEU A 159 9.46 -2.41 19.01
CA LEU A 159 8.33 -1.57 19.44
C LEU A 159 8.74 -0.47 20.43
N CYS A 160 9.83 -0.64 21.17
CA CYS A 160 10.37 0.42 22.05
C CYS A 160 11.05 1.56 21.29
N SER A 161 11.41 1.35 20.02
CA SER A 161 12.16 2.33 19.23
C SER A 161 11.24 3.16 18.36
N SER A 162 11.03 4.43 18.74
CA SER A 162 10.35 5.40 17.87
C SER A 162 11.09 5.63 16.55
N LYS A 163 12.40 5.39 16.51
CA LYS A 163 13.22 5.54 15.29
C LYS A 163 12.84 4.50 14.24
N PHE A 164 12.67 3.23 14.62
CA PHE A 164 12.22 2.21 13.67
C PHE A 164 10.85 2.55 13.09
N LEU A 165 9.93 3.08 13.91
CA LEU A 165 8.63 3.55 13.45
C LEU A 165 8.75 4.68 12.42
N THR A 166 9.51 5.74 12.71
CA THR A 166 9.65 6.87 11.79
C THR A 166 10.34 6.46 10.49
N ASP A 167 11.45 5.72 10.59
CA ASP A 167 12.22 5.28 9.42
C ASP A 167 11.38 4.34 8.53
N PHE A 168 10.56 3.47 9.15
CA PHE A 168 9.63 2.61 8.41
C PHE A 168 8.58 3.41 7.62
N LEU A 169 7.98 4.43 8.24
CA LEU A 169 6.98 5.27 7.56
C LEU A 169 7.61 6.06 6.41
N ASP A 170 8.78 6.65 6.64
CA ASP A 170 9.53 7.38 5.61
C ASP A 170 9.95 6.45 4.47
N HIS A 171 10.38 5.22 4.77
CA HIS A 171 10.71 4.21 3.77
C HIS A 171 9.49 3.84 2.92
N PHE A 172 8.34 3.58 3.53
CA PHE A 172 7.12 3.20 2.81
C PHE A 172 6.53 4.35 2.00
N GLU A 173 6.63 5.59 2.48
CA GLU A 173 6.23 6.77 1.73
C GLU A 173 7.16 6.98 0.52
N SER A 174 8.48 7.00 0.72
CA SER A 174 9.46 7.32 -0.33
C SER A 174 9.68 6.18 -1.34
N THR A 175 9.86 4.95 -0.85
CA THR A 175 10.26 3.80 -1.67
C THR A 175 9.05 3.13 -2.30
N TRP A 176 7.98 2.93 -1.52
CA TRP A 176 6.79 2.22 -1.98
C TRP A 176 5.71 3.17 -2.52
N GLN A 177 5.90 4.49 -2.38
CA GLN A 177 4.94 5.51 -2.82
C GLN A 177 3.55 5.23 -2.23
N MET A 178 3.53 4.77 -0.97
CA MET A 178 2.32 4.41 -0.26
C MET A 178 1.51 5.66 0.04
N GLY A 179 0.22 5.63 -0.26
CA GLY A 179 -0.68 6.73 0.09
C GLY A 179 -0.87 6.84 1.60
N GLN A 180 -1.25 8.04 2.05
CA GLN A 180 -1.42 8.36 3.47
C GLN A 180 -2.43 7.45 4.20
N SER A 181 -3.49 7.00 3.50
CA SER A 181 -4.45 6.02 4.03
C SER A 181 -3.82 4.63 4.26
N GLY A 182 -2.91 4.21 3.37
CA GLY A 182 -2.15 2.97 3.50
C GLY A 182 -1.21 3.04 4.71
N LEU A 183 -0.44 4.12 4.82
CA LEU A 183 0.45 4.36 5.97
C LEU A 183 -0.33 4.37 7.29
N LEU A 184 -1.51 5.01 7.33
CA LEU A 184 -2.37 4.99 8.52
C LEU A 184 -2.79 3.57 8.91
N GLY A 185 -3.06 2.71 7.92
CA GLY A 185 -3.33 1.29 8.14
C GLY A 185 -2.17 0.56 8.82
N TYR A 186 -0.92 0.83 8.42
CA TYR A 186 0.26 0.26 9.07
C TYR A 186 0.42 0.80 10.50
N VAL A 187 0.32 2.11 10.71
CA VAL A 187 0.40 2.72 12.05
C VAL A 187 -0.63 2.12 13.00
N ASN A 188 -1.86 1.89 12.53
CA ASN A 188 -2.89 1.25 13.33
C ASN A 188 -2.54 -0.20 13.69
N SER A 189 -1.98 -0.95 12.75
CA SER A 189 -1.60 -2.35 12.97
C SER A 189 -0.39 -2.49 13.90
N ILE A 190 0.58 -1.57 13.82
CA ILE A 190 1.72 -1.49 14.74
C ILE A 190 1.24 -1.15 16.16
N ALA A 191 0.26 -0.25 16.28
CA ALA A 191 -0.33 0.06 17.58
C ALA A 191 -1.08 -1.14 18.17
N ASP A 192 -1.85 -1.87 17.36
CA ASP A 192 -2.51 -3.10 17.79
C ASP A 192 -1.48 -4.13 18.31
N LEU A 193 -0.34 -4.25 17.63
CA LEU A 193 0.75 -5.13 18.06
C LEU A 193 1.38 -4.66 19.39
N LEU A 194 1.54 -3.35 19.59
CA LEU A 194 2.03 -2.77 20.84
C LEU A 194 1.07 -3.06 22.01
N ASP A 195 -0.24 -2.92 21.79
CA ASP A 195 -1.26 -3.24 22.79
C ASP A 195 -1.32 -4.75 23.09
N PHE A 196 -1.19 -5.59 22.07
CA PHE A 196 -1.04 -7.04 22.25
C PHE A 196 0.18 -7.39 23.11
N ARG A 197 1.34 -6.77 22.84
CA ARG A 197 2.54 -6.99 23.66
C ARG A 197 2.33 -6.50 25.09
N ARG A 198 1.70 -5.34 25.29
CA ARG A 198 1.33 -4.81 26.61
C ARG A 198 0.39 -5.76 27.37
N PHE A 199 -0.58 -6.39 26.70
CA PHE A 199 -1.47 -7.40 27.28
C PHE A 199 -0.70 -8.60 27.85
N HIS A 200 0.42 -8.97 27.22
CA HIS A 200 1.31 -10.03 27.68
C HIS A 200 2.33 -9.60 28.75
N ALA A 201 2.12 -8.43 29.38
CA ALA A 201 2.83 -7.94 30.56
C ALA A 201 4.37 -8.00 30.46
N PRO A 202 4.99 -7.20 29.58
CA PRO A 202 6.44 -7.09 29.51
C PRO A 202 7.00 -6.40 30.75
N SER A 203 8.33 -6.36 30.88
CA SER A 203 9.00 -5.76 32.03
C SER A 203 8.69 -4.26 32.19
N GLY A 204 8.81 -3.74 33.42
CA GLY A 204 8.54 -2.32 33.72
C GLY A 204 9.23 -1.31 32.79
N PRO A 205 10.55 -1.44 32.51
CA PRO A 205 11.24 -0.57 31.57
C PRO A 205 10.67 -0.61 30.14
N VAL A 206 10.27 -1.80 29.68
CA VAL A 206 9.64 -1.98 28.35
C VAL A 206 8.29 -1.27 28.30
N LEU A 207 7.47 -1.36 29.35
CA LEU A 207 6.19 -0.65 29.44
C LEU A 207 6.35 0.89 29.39
N GLN A 208 7.40 1.42 30.02
CA GLN A 208 7.73 2.85 29.95
C GLN A 208 8.07 3.25 28.51
N ASN A 209 8.93 2.47 27.84
CA ASN A 209 9.31 2.72 26.45
C ASN A 209 8.13 2.57 25.48
N PHE A 210 7.23 1.61 25.70
CA PHE A 210 5.99 1.49 24.94
C PHE A 210 5.13 2.74 25.06
N SER A 211 5.08 3.36 26.24
CA SER A 211 4.36 4.62 26.43
C SER A 211 4.95 5.77 25.62
N ILE A 212 6.28 5.79 25.44
CA ILE A 212 6.97 6.75 24.57
C ILE A 212 6.59 6.49 23.11
N THR A 213 6.74 5.26 22.62
CA THR A 213 6.38 4.91 21.23
C THR A 213 4.91 5.20 20.94
N GLU A 214 4.00 4.96 21.89
CA GLU A 214 2.57 5.25 21.75
C GLU A 214 2.31 6.75 21.47
N VAL A 215 3.09 7.67 22.07
CA VAL A 215 3.01 9.11 21.76
C VAL A 215 3.37 9.37 20.30
N TYR A 216 4.41 8.73 19.78
CA TYR A 216 4.81 8.87 18.37
C TYR A 216 3.81 8.26 17.41
N ILE A 217 3.21 7.11 17.76
CA ILE A 217 2.10 6.51 17.00
C ILE A 217 0.90 7.48 16.94
N LYS A 218 0.51 8.08 18.07
CA LYS A 218 -0.58 9.07 18.11
C LYS A 218 -0.26 10.30 17.25
N ARG A 219 0.97 10.80 17.31
CA ARG A 219 1.43 11.91 16.45
C ARG A 219 1.39 11.54 14.97
N ALA A 220 1.90 10.36 14.60
CA ALA A 220 1.87 9.86 13.23
C ALA A 220 0.43 9.79 12.70
N ARG A 221 -0.51 9.21 13.46
CA ARG A 221 -1.95 9.18 13.09
C ARG A 221 -2.50 10.58 12.82
N GLN A 222 -2.20 11.54 13.70
CA GLN A 222 -2.68 12.92 13.56
C GLN A 222 -2.08 13.61 12.32
N CYS A 223 -0.79 13.43 12.07
CA CYS A 223 -0.10 14.00 10.91
C CYS A 223 -0.64 13.42 9.60
N LEU A 224 -0.73 12.09 9.49
CA LEU A 224 -1.28 11.40 8.32
C LEU A 224 -2.74 11.85 8.06
N ALA A 225 -3.57 11.93 9.11
CA ALA A 225 -4.94 12.40 8.97
C ALA A 225 -5.04 13.86 8.52
N LYS A 226 -4.14 14.74 8.97
CA LYS A 226 -4.05 16.13 8.51
C LYS A 226 -3.64 16.20 7.03
N GLN A 227 -2.62 15.44 6.63
CA GLN A 227 -2.17 15.37 5.24
C GLN A 227 -3.26 14.82 4.31
N MET A 228 -3.98 13.77 4.73
CA MET A 228 -5.13 13.24 3.98
C MET A 228 -6.19 14.31 3.73
N ARG A 229 -6.60 15.03 4.79
CA ARG A 229 -7.59 16.12 4.66
C ARG A 229 -7.09 17.22 3.72
N SER A 230 -5.83 17.64 3.88
CA SER A 230 -5.23 18.66 3.01
C SER A 230 -5.23 18.22 1.55
N HIS A 231 -4.83 16.98 1.26
CA HIS A 231 -4.82 16.45 -0.10
C HIS A 231 -6.22 16.38 -0.70
N TRP A 232 -7.23 15.97 0.08
CA TRP A 232 -8.62 15.94 -0.38
C TRP A 232 -9.17 17.32 -0.69
N THR A 233 -8.87 18.32 0.15
CA THR A 233 -9.27 19.71 -0.13
C THR A 233 -8.64 20.20 -1.43
N THR A 234 -7.34 19.98 -1.63
CA THR A 234 -6.65 20.37 -2.87
C THR A 234 -7.22 19.66 -4.10
N ASP A 235 -7.49 18.35 -4.02
CA ASP A 235 -8.09 17.58 -5.12
C ASP A 235 -9.49 18.11 -5.49
N LEU A 236 -10.30 18.46 -4.48
CA LEU A 236 -11.63 19.04 -4.69
C LEU A 236 -11.55 20.42 -5.33
N ASP A 237 -10.60 21.26 -4.90
CA ASP A 237 -10.37 22.58 -5.47
C ASP A 237 -9.92 22.48 -6.92
N ILE A 238 -9.01 21.57 -7.25
CA ILE A 238 -8.59 21.30 -8.63
C ILE A 238 -9.80 20.87 -9.48
N ALA A 239 -10.59 19.91 -9.01
CA ALA A 239 -11.77 19.44 -9.75
C ALA A 239 -12.81 20.56 -9.95
N SER A 240 -13.00 21.43 -8.95
CA SER A 240 -13.85 22.61 -9.03
C SER A 240 -13.34 23.58 -10.11
N LEU A 241 -12.03 23.86 -10.15
CA LEU A 241 -11.43 24.72 -11.16
C LEU A 241 -11.49 24.13 -12.57
N GLU A 242 -11.27 22.83 -12.73
CA GLU A 242 -11.39 22.12 -14.00
C GLU A 242 -12.83 22.19 -14.54
N SER A 243 -13.83 21.93 -13.70
CA SER A 243 -15.23 22.02 -14.10
C SER A 243 -15.64 23.43 -14.54
N ARG A 244 -15.14 24.48 -13.87
CA ARG A 244 -15.38 25.88 -14.27
C ARG A 244 -14.76 26.23 -15.62
N LYS A 245 -13.55 25.71 -15.90
CA LYS A 245 -12.90 25.87 -17.22
C LYS A 245 -13.70 25.18 -18.32
N GLU A 246 -14.19 23.97 -18.07
CA GLU A 246 -15.06 23.26 -19.02
C GLU A 246 -16.38 24.00 -19.28
N VAL A 247 -17.00 24.57 -18.25
CA VAL A 247 -18.21 25.40 -18.41
C VAL A 247 -17.92 26.68 -19.20
N GLY A 248 -16.79 27.34 -18.92
CA GLY A 248 -16.35 28.53 -19.67
C GLY A 248 -16.09 28.23 -21.16
N LEU A 249 -15.43 27.12 -21.46
CA LEU A 249 -15.20 26.65 -22.84
C LEU A 249 -16.50 26.30 -23.57
N ARG A 250 -17.47 25.68 -22.87
CA ARG A 250 -18.79 25.40 -23.45
C ARG A 250 -19.58 26.67 -23.76
N LEU A 251 -19.51 27.70 -22.90
CA LEU A 251 -20.18 28.98 -23.14
C LEU A 251 -19.55 29.77 -24.30
N LEU A 252 -18.25 29.65 -24.53
CA LEU A 252 -17.56 30.25 -25.67
C LEU A 252 -17.94 29.57 -26.99
N ASN A 253 -18.07 28.24 -27.00
CA ASN A 253 -18.48 27.49 -28.19
C ASN A 253 -19.98 27.64 -28.54
N PHE A 254 -20.82 28.12 -27.62
CA PHE A 254 -22.24 28.43 -27.88
C PHE A 254 -22.48 29.83 -28.47
N ARG A 255 -21.44 30.67 -28.55
CA ARG A 255 -21.51 32.05 -29.09
C ARG A 255 -20.94 32.18 -30.51
N GLN A 256 -20.61 31.08 -31.18
CA GLN A 256 -20.33 31.00 -32.62
C GLN A 256 -21.51 30.37 -33.34
#